data_AF-A0A6B3E7C4-F1
#
_entry.id   AF-A0A6B3E7C4-F1
#
_cell.length_a   1.000
_cell.length_b   1.000
_cell.length_c   1.000
_cell.angle_alpha   90.00
_cell.angle_beta   90.00
_cell.angle_gamma   90.00
#
_symmetry.space_group_name_H-M   'P 1'
#
loop_
_entity.id
_entity.type
_entity.pdbx_description
1 polymer ?
#
loop_
_entity_poly.entity_id
_entity_poly.type
_entity_poly.pdbx_seq_one_letter_code
_entity_poly.pdbx_strand_id
1 'polypeptide(L)'
;PADFIGFARPVDELEPQLADQHDLLMANFFAQTQALAFGKTAEEVRAEGVADDLVAHKTFRGNHPTTTVLAPELSPSVLGQLIALYEHKVFVQGAV
;
A
#
# COMPACT_ATOMS: atom_id res chain seq x y z
N PRO A 1 5.92 11.24 -0.34
CA PRO A 1 6.29 9.98 0.36
C PRO A 1 5.09 9.48 1.16
N ALA A 2 4.77 8.20 1.07
CA ALA A 2 3.62 7.60 1.77
C ALA A 2 4.04 6.33 2.51
N ASP A 3 3.51 6.15 3.72
CA ASP A 3 3.70 4.94 4.51
C ASP A 3 2.43 4.08 4.43
N PHE A 4 2.57 2.87 3.90
CA PHE A 4 1.53 1.88 3.77
C PHE A 4 1.66 0.88 4.91
N ILE A 5 0.66 0.82 5.78
CA ILE A 5 0.62 -0.10 6.93
C ILE A 5 -0.51 -1.11 6.69
N GLY A 6 -0.19 -2.40 6.67
CA GLY A 6 -1.13 -3.47 6.40
C GLY A 6 -1.01 -4.63 7.37
N PHE A 7 -2.08 -5.43 7.49
CA PHE A 7 -2.13 -6.65 8.30
C PHE A 7 -2.59 -7.81 7.44
N ALA A 8 -1.84 -8.93 7.44
CA ALA A 8 -2.11 -10.05 6.55
C ALA A 8 -3.44 -10.76 6.87
N ARG A 9 -3.81 -10.82 8.15
CA ARG A 9 -5.08 -11.39 8.62
C ARG A 9 -6.03 -10.29 9.10
N PRO A 10 -7.35 -10.45 8.88
CA PRO A 10 -8.36 -9.60 9.50
C PRO A 10 -8.41 -9.81 11.01
N VAL A 11 -9.21 -8.98 11.71
CA VAL A 11 -9.52 -9.20 13.12
C VAL A 11 -10.37 -10.47 13.31
N ASP A 12 -10.19 -11.17 14.43
CA ASP A 12 -10.82 -12.47 14.67
C ASP A 12 -12.36 -12.43 14.71
N GLU A 13 -12.94 -11.28 15.05
CA GLU A 13 -14.39 -11.05 15.16
C GLU A 13 -15.05 -10.70 13.81
N LEU A 14 -14.30 -10.74 12.72
CA LEU A 14 -14.78 -10.34 11.41
C LEU A 14 -15.78 -11.37 10.85
N GLU A 15 -16.95 -10.91 10.39
CA GLU A 15 -17.92 -11.79 9.75
C GLU A 15 -17.33 -12.43 8.48
N PRO A 16 -17.69 -13.67 8.13
CA PRO A 16 -17.12 -14.37 6.97
C PRO A 16 -17.24 -13.58 5.64
N GLN A 17 -18.32 -12.83 5.44
CA GLN A 17 -18.52 -12.00 4.25
C GLN A 17 -17.54 -10.81 4.18
N LEU A 18 -17.00 -10.37 5.31
CA LEU A 18 -15.99 -9.32 5.39
C LEU A 18 -14.56 -9.89 5.25
N ALA A 19 -14.34 -11.19 5.45
CA ALA A 19 -13.04 -11.81 5.19
C ALA A 19 -12.64 -11.69 3.71
N ASP A 20 -13.56 -11.91 2.78
CA ASP A 20 -13.33 -11.68 1.35
C ASP A 20 -13.02 -10.20 1.03
N GLN A 21 -13.57 -9.27 1.82
CA GLN A 21 -13.27 -7.85 1.68
C GLN A 21 -11.85 -7.50 2.16
N HIS A 22 -11.33 -8.24 3.15
CA HIS A 22 -9.94 -8.09 3.60
C HIS A 22 -8.95 -8.47 2.49
N ASP A 23 -9.24 -9.52 1.73
CA ASP A 23 -8.41 -9.90 0.58
C ASP A 23 -8.44 -8.82 -0.52
N LEU A 24 -9.60 -8.24 -0.80
CA LEU A 24 -9.72 -7.11 -1.74
C LEU A 24 -8.97 -5.87 -1.24
N LEU A 25 -9.01 -5.58 0.06
CA LEU A 25 -8.25 -4.50 0.68
C LEU A 25 -6.74 -4.74 0.49
N MET A 26 -6.25 -5.94 0.78
CA MET A 26 -4.84 -6.30 0.62
C MET A 26 -4.40 -6.29 -0.85
N ALA A 27 -5.26 -6.71 -1.77
CA ALA A 27 -4.99 -6.60 -3.20
C ALA A 27 -4.78 -5.13 -3.63
N ASN A 28 -5.63 -4.22 -3.15
CA ASN A 28 -5.46 -2.78 -3.40
C ASN A 28 -4.19 -2.23 -2.75
N PHE A 29 -3.87 -2.63 -1.52
CA PHE A 29 -2.66 -2.24 -0.81
C PHE A 29 -1.39 -2.54 -1.62
N PHE A 30 -1.28 -3.76 -2.16
CA PHE A 30 -0.14 -4.15 -3.00
C PHE A 30 -0.17 -3.46 -4.37
N ALA A 31 -1.34 -3.36 -5.00
CA ALA A 31 -1.47 -2.72 -6.30
C ALA A 31 -1.08 -1.23 -6.25
N GLN A 32 -1.49 -0.51 -5.20
CA GLN A 32 -1.18 0.92 -5.05
C GLN A 32 0.30 1.18 -4.77
N THR A 33 0.92 0.38 -3.90
CA THR A 33 2.37 0.50 -3.63
C THR A 33 3.19 0.23 -4.89
N GLN A 34 2.83 -0.77 -5.69
CA GLN A 34 3.45 -1.04 -6.98
C GLN A 34 3.21 0.08 -8.00
N ALA A 35 1.97 0.56 -8.13
CA ALA A 35 1.63 1.62 -9.08
C ALA A 35 2.41 2.92 -8.80
N LEU A 36 2.57 3.28 -7.52
CA LEU A 36 3.36 4.44 -7.11
C LEU A 36 4.85 4.26 -7.42
N ALA A 37 5.40 3.06 -7.21
CA ALA A 37 6.81 2.78 -7.48
C ALA A 37 7.13 2.73 -8.99
N PHE A 38 6.37 1.96 -9.76
CA PHE A 38 6.72 1.62 -11.14
C PHE A 38 6.03 2.49 -12.18
N GLY A 39 4.90 3.10 -11.84
CA GLY A 39 4.14 3.84 -12.83
C GLY A 39 3.48 2.94 -13.86
N LYS A 40 3.09 3.55 -14.96
CA LYS A 40 2.64 2.90 -16.18
C LYS A 40 2.83 3.86 -17.35
N THR A 41 3.57 3.41 -18.35
CA THR A 41 3.93 4.18 -19.53
C THR A 41 2.76 4.28 -20.52
N ALA A 42 2.80 5.29 -21.40
CA ALA A 42 1.79 5.44 -22.44
C ALA A 42 1.74 4.25 -23.40
N GLU A 43 2.86 3.56 -23.63
CA GLU A 43 2.95 2.37 -24.48
C GLU A 43 2.23 1.18 -23.83
N GLU A 44 2.46 0.94 -22.54
CA GLU A 44 1.75 -0.09 -21.77
C GLU A 44 0.24 0.20 -21.71
N VAL A 45 -0.16 1.46 -21.51
CA VAL A 45 -1.58 1.86 -21.51
C VAL A 45 -2.23 1.59 -22.87
N ARG A 46 -1.55 1.89 -23.98
CA ARG A 46 -2.07 1.59 -25.33
C ARG A 46 -2.18 0.08 -25.58
N ALA A 47 -1.21 -0.71 -25.11
CA ALA A 47 -1.21 -2.16 -25.26
C ALA A 47 -2.41 -2.83 -24.55
N GLU A 48 -3.00 -2.19 -23.55
CA GLU A 48 -4.23 -2.63 -22.87
C GLU A 48 -5.53 -2.29 -23.63
N GLY A 49 -5.43 -1.72 -24.84
CA GLY A 49 -6.59 -1.37 -25.65
C GLY A 49 -7.32 -0.11 -25.17
N VAL A 50 -6.64 0.77 -24.43
CA VAL A 50 -7.16 2.07 -24.04
C VAL A 50 -7.22 2.99 -25.26
N ALA A 51 -8.36 3.65 -25.46
CA ALA A 51 -8.54 4.64 -26.52
C ALA A 51 -7.51 5.78 -26.41
N ASP A 52 -6.96 6.24 -27.53
CA ASP A 52 -5.83 7.18 -27.57
C ASP A 52 -6.08 8.49 -26.82
N ASP A 53 -7.33 8.98 -26.81
CA ASP A 53 -7.76 10.17 -26.07
C ASP A 53 -7.68 9.98 -24.54
N LEU A 54 -7.75 8.74 -24.06
CA LEU A 54 -7.65 8.40 -22.63
C LEU A 54 -6.24 8.01 -22.20
N VAL A 55 -5.30 7.78 -23.12
CA VAL A 55 -3.94 7.30 -22.80
C VAL A 55 -3.21 8.27 -21.86
N ALA A 56 -3.27 9.56 -22.15
CA ALA A 56 -2.62 10.59 -21.32
C ALA A 56 -3.19 10.62 -19.90
N HIS A 57 -4.49 10.34 -19.73
CA HIS A 57 -5.17 10.32 -18.43
C HIS A 57 -4.92 9.05 -17.61
N LYS A 58 -4.48 7.96 -18.25
CA LYS A 58 -4.17 6.67 -17.60
C LYS A 58 -2.68 6.37 -17.52
N THR A 59 -1.82 7.24 -18.03
CA THR A 59 -0.36 7.18 -17.89
C THR A 59 0.03 7.81 -16.55
N PHE A 60 0.91 7.14 -15.79
CA PHE A 60 1.42 7.69 -14.54
C PHE A 60 2.92 7.39 -14.41
N ARG A 61 3.70 8.39 -14.00
CA ARG A 61 5.16 8.36 -14.10
C ARG A 61 5.83 7.36 -13.16
N GLY A 62 5.17 6.96 -12.07
CA GLY A 62 5.80 6.18 -11.01
C GLY A 62 6.91 6.98 -10.31
N ASN A 63 7.89 6.28 -9.74
CA ASN A 63 8.98 6.84 -8.96
C ASN A 63 8.50 7.71 -7.78
N HIS A 64 7.36 7.34 -7.20
CA HIS A 64 6.85 7.94 -5.97
C HIS A 64 7.29 7.07 -4.80
N PRO A 65 8.17 7.56 -3.91
CA PRO A 65 8.72 6.74 -2.83
C PRO A 65 7.66 6.40 -1.79
N THR A 66 7.59 5.12 -1.42
CA THR A 66 6.71 4.58 -0.38
C THR A 66 7.45 3.66 0.56
N THR A 67 7.02 3.61 1.82
CA THR A 67 7.43 2.60 2.80
C THR A 67 6.28 1.62 3.00
N THR A 68 6.55 0.32 3.00
CA THR A 68 5.53 -0.69 3.29
C THR A 68 5.87 -1.41 4.59
N VAL A 69 4.97 -1.32 5.57
CA VAL A 69 5.02 -2.06 6.84
C VAL A 69 3.89 -3.07 6.85
N LEU A 70 4.22 -4.36 6.87
CA LEU A 70 3.25 -5.46 6.85
C LEU A 70 3.47 -6.36 8.06
N ALA A 71 2.42 -6.61 8.84
CA ALA A 71 2.46 -7.53 9.98
C ALA A 71 1.42 -8.66 9.82
N PRO A 72 1.57 -9.81 10.51
CA PRO A 72 0.63 -10.92 10.38
C PRO A 72 -0.81 -10.59 10.80
N GLU A 73 -0.99 -9.90 11.93
CA GLU A 73 -2.30 -9.48 12.47
C GLU A 73 -2.10 -8.29 13.41
N LEU A 74 -3.17 -7.52 13.67
CA LEU A 74 -3.13 -6.42 14.64
C LEU A 74 -3.38 -6.93 16.07
N SER A 75 -2.36 -7.56 16.66
CA SER A 75 -2.37 -7.92 18.08
C SER A 75 -1.88 -6.74 18.95
N PRO A 76 -2.16 -6.73 20.28
CA PRO A 76 -1.61 -5.72 21.18
C PRO A 76 -0.08 -5.62 21.15
N SER A 77 0.61 -6.76 20.96
CA SER A 77 2.07 -6.80 20.80
C SER A 77 2.53 -6.11 19.51
N VAL A 78 1.86 -6.40 18.38
CA VAL A 78 2.18 -5.77 17.09
C VAL A 78 1.87 -4.27 17.11
N LEU A 79 0.76 -3.87 17.76
CA LEU A 79 0.45 -2.46 17.96
C LEU A 79 1.54 -1.75 18.76
N GLY A 80 2.01 -2.35 19.85
CA GLY A 80 3.12 -1.80 20.65
C GLY A 80 4.41 -1.65 19.83
N GLN A 81 4.73 -2.63 18.99
CA GLN A 81 5.87 -2.56 18.07
C GLN A 81 5.72 -1.43 17.05
N LEU A 82 4.51 -1.22 16.51
CA LEU A 82 4.24 -0.13 15.58
C LEU A 82 4.40 1.24 16.24
N ILE A 83 3.89 1.41 17.46
CA ILE A 83 4.07 2.64 18.24
C ILE A 83 5.57 2.89 18.46
N ALA A 84 6.30 1.89 18.97
CA ALA A 84 7.73 2.00 19.23
C ALA A 84 8.53 2.34 17.95
N LEU A 85 8.18 1.73 16.81
CA LEU A 85 8.81 2.02 15.52
C LEU A 85 8.67 3.52 15.16
N TYR A 86 7.47 4.09 15.29
CA TYR A 86 7.24 5.50 14.96
C TYR A 86 7.85 6.46 15.98
N GLU A 87 7.86 6.12 17.27
CA GLU A 87 8.59 6.89 18.29
C GLU A 87 10.08 6.97 17.98
N HIS A 88 10.71 5.83 17.66
CA HIS A 88 12.12 5.78 17.30
C HIS A 88 12.40 6.50 15.97
N LYS A 89 11.52 6.35 14.97
CA LYS A 89 11.62 7.09 13.70
C LYS A 89 11.68 8.60 13.94
N VAL A 90 10.74 9.13 14.72
CA VAL A 90 10.68 10.58 15.04
C VAL A 90 11.90 11.02 15.85
N PHE A 91 12.30 10.23 16.84
CA PHE A 91 13.50 10.53 17.64
C PHE A 91 14.76 10.60 16.78
N VAL A 92 15.01 9.59 15.94
CA VAL A 92 16.17 9.54 15.05
C VAL A 92 16.17 10.68 14.04
N GLN A 93 15.01 11.00 13.46
CA GLN A 93 14.86 12.14 12.54
C GLN A 93 15.10 13.50 13.20
N GLY A 94 14.92 13.61 14.52
CA GLY A 94 15.24 14.83 15.27
C GLY A 94 16.70 14.91 15.71
N ALA A 95 17.41 13.77 15.78
CA ALA A 95 18.80 13.69 16.25
C ALA A 95 19.83 13.74 15.11
N VAL A 96 19.44 13.37 13.89
CA VAL A 96 20.27 13.36 12.67
C VAL A 96 19.87 14.52 11.77
#